data_AF-A0A6P0NLK6-F1
#
_entry.id   AF-A0A6P0NLK6-F1
#
_cell.length_a   1.000
_cell.length_b   1.000
_cell.length_c   1.000
_cell.angle_alpha   90.00
_cell.angle_beta   90.00
_cell.angle_gamma   90.00
#
_symmetry.space_group_name_H-M   'P 1'
#
loop_
_entity.id
_entity.type
_entity.pdbx_description
1 polymer ?
#
loop_
_entity_poly.entity_id
_entity_poly.type
_entity_poly.pdbx_seq_one_letter_code
_entity_poly.pdbx_strand_id
1 'polypeptide(L)'
;MDKVDKYREIIQQLIQQEYAGDRYTIKDVDRELIFDTKNHHYQIVNVGWEGDRCIYGCVLHFDIKEEKIWLQYNGTEIDFAEELVKAGVPHQDIVIRHLQKSKIKSILIHKLSIISPYCLLPDELLPVASFLEMSIGFHSPFMRQFTEYAVS
;
A
#
# COMPACT_ATOMS: atom_id res chain seq x y z
N MET A 1 13.47 12.72 -22.58
CA MET A 1 13.30 11.45 -21.87
C MET A 1 11.88 10.99 -22.11
N ASP A 2 11.66 9.75 -22.52
CA ASP A 2 10.31 9.19 -22.62
C ASP A 2 9.68 9.14 -21.21
N LYS A 3 8.36 9.35 -21.13
CA LYS A 3 7.58 9.28 -19.88
C LYS A 3 7.77 7.93 -19.20
N VAL A 4 7.78 6.85 -20.00
CA VAL A 4 7.98 5.48 -19.52
C VAL A 4 9.39 5.27 -18.95
N ASP A 5 10.41 5.88 -19.56
CA ASP A 5 11.78 5.80 -19.05
C ASP A 5 11.91 6.47 -17.69
N LYS A 6 11.30 7.66 -17.52
CA LYS A 6 11.23 8.34 -16.22
C LYS A 6 10.55 7.48 -15.16
N TYR A 7 9.42 6.86 -15.50
CA TYR A 7 8.69 6.00 -14.55
C TYR A 7 9.47 4.73 -14.19
N ARG A 8 10.17 4.14 -15.16
CA ARG A 8 11.08 3.02 -14.90
C ARG A 8 12.16 3.40 -13.89
N GLU A 9 12.83 4.53 -14.08
CA GLU A 9 13.88 5.00 -13.16
C GLU A 9 13.34 5.20 -11.74
N ILE A 10 12.19 5.88 -11.60
CA ILE A 10 11.55 6.12 -10.30
C ILE A 10 11.20 4.79 -9.62
N ILE A 11 10.54 3.87 -10.32
CA ILE A 11 10.14 2.57 -9.76
C ILE A 11 11.35 1.76 -9.32
N GLN A 12 12.41 1.68 -10.15
CA GLN A 12 13.62 0.94 -9.80
C GLN A 12 14.30 1.53 -8.56
N GLN A 13 14.37 2.86 -8.45
CA GLN A 13 14.94 3.52 -7.27
C GLN A 13 14.14 3.19 -6.01
N LEU A 14 12.81 3.32 -6.05
CA LEU A 14 11.94 3.02 -4.90
C LEU A 14 12.06 1.54 -4.47
N ILE A 15 12.08 0.62 -5.44
CA ILE A 15 12.25 -0.81 -5.15
C ILE A 15 13.63 -1.08 -4.55
N GLN A 16 14.70 -0.50 -5.11
CA GLN A 16 16.06 -0.69 -4.58
C GLN A 16 16.21 -0.16 -3.16
N GLN A 17 15.59 0.99 -2.85
CA GLN A 17 15.57 1.55 -1.50
C GLN A 17 14.86 0.61 -0.51
N GLU A 18 13.69 0.08 -0.88
CA GLU A 18 12.96 -0.88 -0.05
C GLU A 18 13.70 -2.21 0.09
N TYR A 19 14.35 -2.67 -0.97
CA TYR A 19 15.19 -3.87 -0.96
C TYR A 19 16.38 -3.75 0.00
N ALA A 20 17.06 -2.60 -0.01
CA ALA A 20 18.18 -2.32 0.87
C ALA A 20 17.76 -2.12 2.35
N GLY A 21 16.47 -1.91 2.61
CA GLY A 21 15.94 -1.81 3.97
C GLY A 21 15.97 -3.15 4.69
N ASP A 22 16.55 -3.17 5.89
CA ASP A 22 16.70 -4.38 6.74
C ASP A 22 15.44 -4.69 7.59
N ARG A 23 14.31 -4.06 7.29
CA ARG A 23 13.09 -4.07 8.12
C ARG A 23 12.42 -5.45 8.20
N TYR A 24 12.70 -6.33 7.25
CA TYR A 24 11.99 -7.60 7.06
C TYR A 24 12.95 -8.78 6.79
N THR A 25 14.19 -8.70 7.28
CA THR A 25 15.15 -9.79 7.11
C THR A 25 14.73 -11.00 7.92
N ILE A 26 14.51 -12.11 7.23
CA ILE A 26 14.16 -13.41 7.82
C ILE A 26 15.35 -14.33 7.57
N LYS A 27 15.76 -15.06 8.61
CA LYS A 27 16.87 -16.01 8.51
C LYS A 27 16.53 -17.09 7.47
N ASP A 28 17.50 -17.45 6.64
CA ASP A 28 17.38 -18.51 5.61
C ASP A 28 16.31 -18.20 4.52
N VAL A 29 15.92 -16.93 4.39
CA VAL A 29 15.04 -16.40 3.34
C VAL A 29 15.74 -15.26 2.61
N ASP A 30 15.99 -15.45 1.33
CA ASP A 30 16.58 -14.45 0.46
C ASP A 30 15.52 -13.49 -0.08
N ARG A 31 15.93 -12.23 -0.29
CA ARG A 31 15.16 -11.27 -1.09
C ARG A 31 15.78 -11.21 -2.48
N GLU A 32 14.95 -11.30 -3.50
CA GLU A 32 15.35 -11.22 -4.90
C GLU A 32 14.72 -9.99 -5.58
N LEU A 33 15.53 -9.30 -6.38
CA LEU A 33 15.09 -8.22 -7.26
C LEU A 33 14.83 -8.77 -8.66
N ILE A 34 13.61 -8.58 -9.16
CA ILE A 34 13.22 -9.02 -10.49
C ILE A 34 12.79 -7.80 -11.30
N PHE A 35 13.64 -7.37 -12.23
CA PHE A 35 13.38 -6.26 -13.15
C PHE A 35 13.32 -6.76 -14.59
N ASP A 36 12.12 -6.80 -15.14
CA ASP A 36 11.89 -6.96 -16.56
C ASP A 36 11.68 -5.59 -17.19
N THR A 37 12.76 -4.98 -17.65
CA THR A 37 12.72 -3.64 -18.26
C THR A 37 12.09 -3.64 -19.65
N LYS A 38 11.99 -4.81 -20.31
CA LYS A 38 11.41 -4.97 -21.65
C LYS A 38 9.89 -5.06 -21.58
N ASN A 39 9.36 -5.81 -20.62
CA ASN A 39 7.91 -5.96 -20.42
C ASN A 39 7.35 -5.05 -19.31
N HIS A 40 8.22 -4.29 -18.66
CA HIS A 40 7.89 -3.32 -17.60
C HIS A 40 7.29 -3.94 -16.33
N HIS A 41 7.89 -5.02 -15.84
CA HIS A 41 7.54 -5.66 -14.58
C HIS A 41 8.66 -5.50 -13.56
N TYR A 42 8.35 -5.03 -12.36
CA TYR A 42 9.36 -4.74 -11.32
C TYR A 42 8.90 -5.26 -9.96
N GLN A 43 9.69 -6.15 -9.37
CA GLN A 43 9.28 -6.89 -8.18
C GLN A 43 10.40 -7.07 -7.16
N ILE A 44 9.99 -7.20 -5.90
CA ILE A 44 10.77 -7.85 -4.82
C ILE A 44 10.05 -9.14 -4.46
N VAL A 45 10.78 -10.25 -4.42
CA VAL A 45 10.25 -11.57 -4.02
C VAL A 45 11.09 -12.12 -2.88
N ASN A 46 10.45 -12.75 -1.91
CA ASN A 46 11.12 -13.57 -0.90
C ASN A 46 11.18 -15.01 -1.38
N VAL A 47 12.34 -15.64 -1.28
CA VAL A 47 12.61 -17.02 -1.69
C VAL A 47 13.47 -17.69 -0.63
N GLY A 48 13.01 -18.80 -0.07
CA GLY A 48 13.82 -19.58 0.86
C GLY A 48 12.98 -20.46 1.78
N TRP A 49 13.51 -20.71 2.96
CA TRP A 49 12.90 -21.60 3.93
C TRP A 49 12.96 -21.00 5.33
N GLU A 50 11.87 -21.10 6.06
CA GLU A 50 11.82 -20.82 7.50
C GLU A 50 11.55 -22.14 8.21
N GLY A 51 12.62 -22.82 8.64
CA GLY A 51 12.52 -24.18 9.16
C GLY A 51 12.08 -25.18 8.08
N ASP A 52 10.95 -25.83 8.27
CA ASP A 52 10.33 -26.78 7.33
C ASP A 52 9.33 -26.10 6.36
N ARG A 53 9.12 -24.80 6.51
CA ARG A 53 8.19 -24.03 5.69
C ARG A 53 8.91 -23.38 4.52
N CYS A 54 8.48 -23.71 3.31
CA CYS A 54 8.89 -22.98 2.11
C CYS A 54 8.28 -21.57 2.12
N ILE A 55 9.14 -20.57 1.97
CA ILE A 55 8.77 -19.17 1.82
C ILE A 55 8.98 -18.78 0.36
N TYR A 56 7.87 -18.53 -0.32
CA TYR A 56 7.87 -17.95 -1.67
C TYR A 56 6.72 -16.95 -1.76
N GLY A 57 7.04 -15.69 -2.05
CA GLY A 57 6.01 -14.67 -2.11
C GLY A 57 6.50 -13.31 -2.56
N CYS A 58 5.67 -12.61 -3.33
CA CYS A 58 5.93 -11.25 -3.72
C CYS A 58 5.78 -10.30 -2.53
N VAL A 59 6.73 -9.39 -2.34
CA VAL A 59 6.70 -8.34 -1.30
C VAL A 59 6.17 -7.03 -1.89
N LEU A 60 6.62 -6.68 -3.09
CA LEU A 60 6.26 -5.44 -3.77
C LEU A 60 6.27 -5.68 -5.27
N HIS A 61 5.26 -5.16 -5.98
CA HIS A 61 5.12 -5.36 -7.42
C HIS A 61 4.54 -4.11 -8.09
N PHE A 62 5.28 -3.58 -9.05
CA PHE A 62 4.81 -2.56 -9.98
C PHE A 62 4.87 -3.04 -11.43
N ASP A 63 3.91 -2.57 -12.22
CA ASP A 63 4.00 -2.60 -13.68
C ASP A 63 3.98 -1.18 -14.24
N ILE A 64 4.45 -1.02 -15.48
CA ILE A 64 4.08 0.13 -16.32
C ILE A 64 3.22 -0.38 -17.47
N LYS A 65 1.99 0.11 -17.56
CA LYS A 65 1.03 -0.25 -18.63
C LYS A 65 0.29 1.00 -19.06
N GLU A 66 0.15 1.17 -20.38
CA GLU A 66 -0.54 2.34 -20.96
C GLU A 66 0.02 3.67 -20.41
N GLU A 67 1.35 3.75 -20.28
CA GLU A 67 2.07 4.89 -19.70
C GLU A 67 1.65 5.28 -18.27
N LYS A 68 1.06 4.35 -17.52
CA LYS A 68 0.71 4.48 -16.10
C LYS A 68 1.46 3.48 -15.26
N ILE A 69 1.71 3.83 -14.02
CA ILE A 69 2.31 2.95 -13.01
C ILE A 69 1.19 2.20 -12.30
N TRP A 70 1.26 0.88 -12.34
CA TRP A 70 0.30 0.01 -11.67
C TRP A 70 0.95 -0.58 -10.43
N LEU A 71 0.50 -0.17 -9.25
CA LEU A 71 0.86 -0.84 -8.00
C LEU A 71 0.00 -2.11 -7.87
N GLN A 72 0.60 -3.24 -8.23
CA GLN A 72 -0.06 -4.54 -8.27
C GLN A 72 -0.20 -5.14 -6.87
N TYR A 73 0.87 -5.08 -6.09
CA TYR A 73 0.90 -5.61 -4.73
C TYR A 73 1.86 -4.80 -3.85
N ASN A 74 1.43 -4.54 -2.62
CA ASN A 74 2.24 -3.89 -1.59
C ASN A 74 2.07 -4.61 -0.24
N GLY A 75 3.01 -5.51 0.05
CA GLY A 75 3.11 -6.25 1.31
C GLY A 75 3.74 -5.46 2.45
N THR A 76 4.23 -4.23 2.19
CA THR A 76 4.91 -3.40 3.19
C THR A 76 3.92 -2.48 3.94
N GLU A 77 4.44 -1.75 4.92
CA GLU A 77 3.71 -0.67 5.61
C GLU A 77 3.85 0.70 4.91
N ILE A 78 4.71 0.80 3.89
CA ILE A 78 4.97 2.06 3.17
C ILE A 78 3.83 2.33 2.19
N ASP A 79 3.36 3.58 2.14
CA ASP A 79 2.43 4.01 1.11
C ASP A 79 3.18 4.39 -0.18
N PHE A 80 3.40 3.39 -1.03
CA PHE A 80 4.11 3.60 -2.28
C PHE A 80 3.37 4.47 -3.30
N ALA A 81 2.05 4.65 -3.20
CA ALA A 81 1.35 5.59 -4.07
C ALA A 81 1.77 7.03 -3.73
N GLU A 82 1.86 7.35 -2.44
CA GLU A 82 2.35 8.64 -1.95
C GLU A 82 3.84 8.84 -2.28
N GLU A 83 4.68 7.81 -2.14
CA GLU A 83 6.11 7.92 -2.51
C GLU A 83 6.30 8.19 -4.02
N LEU A 84 5.47 7.60 -4.88
CA LEU A 84 5.47 7.91 -6.32
C LEU A 84 5.09 9.38 -6.59
N VAL A 85 4.10 9.92 -5.86
CA VAL A 85 3.70 11.33 -5.98
C VAL A 85 4.82 12.26 -5.53
N LYS A 86 5.47 11.96 -4.40
CA LYS A 86 6.66 12.70 -3.93
C LYS A 86 7.81 12.67 -4.92
N ALA A 87 7.97 11.57 -5.64
CA ALA A 87 8.94 11.43 -6.74
C ALA A 87 8.51 12.15 -8.04
N GLY A 88 7.35 12.81 -8.04
CA GLY A 88 6.86 13.64 -9.14
C GLY A 88 6.06 12.88 -10.20
N VAL A 89 5.43 11.75 -9.84
CA VAL A 89 4.44 11.05 -10.67
C VAL A 89 3.05 11.65 -10.41
N PRO A 90 2.30 12.09 -11.44
CA PRO A 90 0.93 12.57 -11.25
C PRO A 90 0.00 11.49 -10.70
N HIS A 91 -0.92 11.84 -9.80
CA HIS A 91 -1.90 10.90 -9.22
C HIS A 91 -2.68 10.11 -10.29
N GLN A 92 -3.09 10.78 -11.37
CA GLN A 92 -3.84 10.18 -12.49
C GLN A 92 -3.08 9.08 -13.27
N ASP A 93 -1.76 9.03 -13.11
CA ASP A 93 -0.89 8.03 -13.73
C ASP A 93 -0.57 6.87 -12.77
N ILE A 94 -1.13 6.85 -11.55
CA ILE A 94 -0.93 5.81 -10.56
C ILE A 94 -2.24 5.02 -10.42
N VAL A 95 -2.19 3.73 -10.74
CA VAL A 95 -3.32 2.81 -10.65
C VAL A 95 -3.04 1.77 -9.56
N ILE A 96 -3.96 1.59 -8.62
CA ILE A 96 -3.85 0.60 -7.54
C ILE A 96 -4.77 -0.58 -7.85
N ARG A 97 -4.20 -1.73 -8.20
CA ARG A 97 -4.96 -2.91 -8.70
C ARG A 97 -5.88 -3.54 -7.65
N HIS A 98 -5.45 -3.56 -6.39
CA HIS A 98 -6.24 -4.17 -5.32
C HIS A 98 -6.00 -3.47 -3.99
N LEU A 99 -7.03 -2.77 -3.50
CA LEU A 99 -7.13 -2.40 -2.09
C LEU A 99 -7.39 -3.68 -1.30
N GLN A 100 -6.40 -4.20 -0.58
CA GLN A 100 -6.66 -5.23 0.42
C GLN A 100 -7.61 -4.62 1.48
N LYS A 101 -8.91 -4.93 1.38
CA LYS A 101 -9.96 -4.52 2.35
C LYS A 101 -9.61 -4.90 3.80
N SER A 102 -8.68 -5.83 4.00
CA SER A 102 -8.15 -6.25 5.31
C SER A 102 -7.27 -5.18 6.00
N LYS A 103 -6.52 -4.35 5.27
CA LYS A 103 -5.71 -3.27 5.88
C LYS A 103 -6.57 -2.12 6.41
N ILE A 104 -7.75 -1.90 5.82
CA ILE A 104 -8.72 -0.88 6.29
C ILE A 104 -9.20 -1.20 7.71
N LYS A 105 -9.47 -2.48 8.05
CA LYS A 105 -9.93 -2.85 9.40
C LYS A 105 -8.85 -2.67 10.47
N SER A 106 -7.59 -3.03 10.19
CA SER A 106 -6.51 -2.93 11.18
C SER A 106 -6.15 -1.47 11.52
N ILE A 107 -6.06 -0.60 10.51
CA ILE A 107 -5.77 0.83 10.70
C ILE A 107 -6.94 1.55 11.41
N LEU A 108 -8.19 1.18 11.11
CA LEU A 108 -9.36 1.75 11.78
C LEU A 108 -9.40 1.38 13.28
N ILE A 109 -9.07 0.14 13.61
CA ILE A 109 -9.09 -0.36 15.00
C ILE A 109 -7.98 0.29 15.84
N HIS A 110 -6.79 0.52 15.28
CA HIS A 110 -5.68 1.17 15.99
C HIS A 110 -5.85 2.69 16.19
N LYS A 111 -6.55 3.39 15.27
CA LYS A 111 -6.82 4.83 15.42
C LYS A 111 -8.02 5.12 16.34
N LEU A 112 -9.00 4.22 16.42
CA LEU A 112 -10.13 4.35 17.36
C LEU A 112 -9.71 4.17 18.83
N SER A 113 -8.62 3.44 19.12
CA SER A 113 -8.07 3.29 20.49
C SER A 113 -7.33 4.51 21.02
N ILE A 114 -7.06 5.52 20.18
CA ILE A 114 -6.34 6.75 20.56
C ILE A 114 -7.33 7.90 20.86
N ILE A 115 -8.60 7.75 20.49
CA ILE A 115 -9.67 8.69 20.88
C ILE A 115 -10.19 8.26 22.26
N SER A 116 -9.52 8.78 23.28
CA SER A 116 -9.97 9.06 24.66
C SER A 116 -11.21 8.30 25.19
N PRO A 117 -11.12 7.53 26.30
CA PRO A 117 -12.28 6.91 26.96
C PRO A 117 -13.19 7.90 27.71
N TYR A 118 -12.98 9.21 27.57
CA TYR A 118 -13.75 10.24 28.26
C TYR A 118 -14.80 10.88 27.36
N CYS A 119 -15.91 10.18 27.13
CA CYS A 119 -17.21 10.78 26.81
C CYS A 119 -18.33 9.87 27.35
N LEU A 120 -18.43 9.81 28.67
CA LEU A 120 -19.66 9.52 29.42
C LEU A 120 -20.26 10.91 29.74
N LEU A 121 -21.52 11.33 29.58
CA LEU A 121 -22.90 10.81 29.50
C LEU A 121 -23.80 12.02 29.05
N PRO A 122 -25.17 12.03 29.02
CA PRO A 122 -26.17 10.99 29.35
C PRO A 122 -27.27 10.76 28.28
N ASP A 123 -28.03 9.68 28.49
CA ASP A 123 -29.44 9.49 28.11
C ASP A 123 -29.86 9.67 26.64
N GLU A 124 -29.56 8.67 25.81
CA GLU A 124 -30.55 8.04 24.92
C GLU A 124 -29.90 6.80 24.27
N LEU A 125 -30.49 5.62 24.51
CA LEU A 125 -30.05 4.36 23.92
C LEU A 125 -30.38 4.35 22.42
N LEU A 126 -29.53 4.96 21.60
CA LEU A 126 -29.53 4.65 20.17
C LEU A 126 -28.85 3.29 19.94
N PRO A 127 -29.45 2.39 19.15
CA PRO A 127 -28.87 1.08 18.88
C PRO A 127 -27.51 1.24 18.20
N VAL A 128 -26.55 0.39 18.58
CA VAL A 128 -25.13 0.40 18.15
C VAL A 128 -24.96 0.50 16.61
N ALA A 129 -25.97 0.08 15.83
CA ALA A 129 -26.00 0.22 14.38
C ALA A 129 -26.05 1.69 13.89
N SER A 130 -26.68 2.60 14.63
CA SER A 130 -26.82 4.01 14.27
C SER A 130 -25.53 4.82 14.47
N PHE A 131 -24.69 4.43 15.43
CA PHE A 131 -23.37 5.03 15.64
C PHE A 131 -22.36 4.63 14.55
N LEU A 132 -22.53 3.43 13.97
CA LEU A 132 -21.75 3.00 12.82
C LEU A 132 -22.11 3.83 11.59
N GLU A 133 -23.39 4.10 11.33
CA GLU A 133 -23.79 4.90 10.17
C GLU A 133 -23.39 6.39 10.29
N MET A 134 -23.42 6.96 11.49
CA MET A 134 -23.00 8.34 11.71
C MET A 134 -21.47 8.55 11.57
N SER A 135 -20.66 7.51 11.78
CA SER A 135 -19.21 7.55 11.57
C SER A 135 -18.78 7.28 10.12
N ILE A 136 -19.66 6.72 9.29
CA ILE A 136 -19.44 6.56 7.84
C ILE A 136 -19.68 7.91 7.11
N GLY A 137 -20.40 8.85 7.74
CA GLY A 137 -20.65 10.21 7.21
C GLY A 137 -19.49 11.19 7.33
N PHE A 138 -18.47 10.91 8.15
CA PHE A 138 -17.24 11.70 8.20
C PHE A 138 -16.16 11.00 7.38
N HIS A 139 -16.05 11.36 6.11
CA HIS A 139 -14.89 11.03 5.29
C HIS A 139 -13.64 11.57 5.99
N SER A 140 -12.90 10.70 6.68
CA SER A 140 -11.59 11.06 7.20
C SER A 140 -10.72 11.55 6.04
N PRO A 141 -9.78 12.49 6.25
CA PRO A 141 -8.87 12.95 5.20
C PRO A 141 -8.11 11.77 4.54
N PHE A 142 -7.93 10.68 5.29
CA PHE A 142 -7.33 9.44 4.82
C PHE A 142 -8.21 8.73 3.78
N MET A 143 -9.53 8.64 3.98
CA MET A 143 -10.44 8.05 2.98
C MET A 143 -10.59 8.92 1.72
N ARG A 144 -10.37 10.24 1.80
CA ARG A 144 -10.35 11.12 0.63
C ARG A 144 -9.18 10.83 -0.31
N GLN A 145 -8.00 10.50 0.23
CA GLN A 145 -6.83 10.13 -0.59
C GLN A 145 -7.08 8.88 -1.43
N PHE A 146 -7.83 7.90 -0.92
CA PHE A 146 -8.11 6.66 -1.67
C PHE A 146 -9.21 6.81 -2.73
N THR A 147 -10.16 7.73 -2.55
CA THR A 147 -11.15 8.03 -3.60
C THR A 147 -10.53 8.73 -4.81
N GLU A 148 -9.45 9.50 -4.64
CA GLU A 148 -8.80 10.19 -5.77
C GLU A 148 -8.14 9.22 -6.77
N TYR A 149 -7.61 8.09 -6.30
CA TYR A 149 -7.02 7.06 -7.18
C TYR A 149 -8.05 6.07 -7.76
N ALA A 150 -9.26 6.03 -7.23
CA ALA A 150 -10.28 5.05 -7.61
C ALA A 150 -11.24 5.54 -8.73
N VAL A 151 -11.15 6.81 -9.14
CA VAL A 151 -12.10 7.45 -10.08
C VAL A 151 -11.54 7.59 -11.51
N SER A 152 -10.39 7.00 -11.83
CA SER A 152 -9.82 7.03 -13.20
C SER A 152 -10.19 5.82 -14.05
#